data_AF-A0A2N5S9P5-F1
#
_entry.id   AF-A0A2N5S9P5-F1
#
_cell.length_a   1.000
_cell.length_b   1.000
_cell.length_c   1.000
_cell.angle_alpha   90.00
_cell.angle_beta   90.00
_cell.angle_gamma   90.00
#
_symmetry.space_group_name_H-M   'P 1'
#
loop_
_entity.id
_entity.type
_entity.pdbx_description
1 polymer ?
#
loop_
_entity_poly.entity_id
_entity_poly.type
_entity_poly.pdbx_seq_one_letter_code
_entity_poly.pdbx_strand_id
1 'polypeptide(L)'
;MSRNGWMHVTRSPSTRPAGTSKTTGASSNKAAQLQTNAEAYVLARMSAAHFCLLLGKTKETESTMDECWAIIDKLDSVDTSVRSGFYRVSADYFKVCFPC
;
A
#
# COMPACT_ATOMS: atom_id res chain seq x y z
N MET A 1 32.95 -38.83 -36.16
CA MET A 1 32.91 -37.44 -35.64
C MET A 1 31.56 -36.84 -35.98
N SER A 2 30.82 -36.04 -35.21
CA SER A 2 30.78 -35.59 -33.81
C SER A 2 29.45 -34.82 -33.74
N ARG A 3 28.57 -35.15 -32.77
CA ARG A 3 27.67 -34.29 -31.95
C ARG A 3 27.01 -33.08 -32.68
N ASN A 4 25.69 -32.85 -32.69
CA ASN A 4 24.84 -32.32 -31.61
C ASN A 4 23.38 -32.25 -32.12
N GLY A 5 22.38 -32.66 -31.34
CA GLY A 5 20.97 -32.43 -31.68
C GLY A 5 20.09 -32.58 -30.44
N TRP A 6 20.29 -31.66 -29.49
CA TRP A 6 19.67 -31.69 -28.18
C TRP A 6 18.15 -31.55 -28.28
N MET A 7 17.48 -32.57 -27.76
CA MET A 7 16.07 -32.61 -27.43
C MET A 7 15.80 -31.51 -26.39
N HIS A 8 15.21 -30.38 -26.78
CA HIS A 8 14.69 -29.40 -25.83
C HIS A 8 13.18 -29.60 -25.69
N VAL A 9 12.82 -30.31 -24.62
CA VAL A 9 11.49 -30.31 -24.00
C VAL A 9 11.10 -28.86 -23.70
N THR A 10 10.14 -28.30 -24.45
CA THR A 10 9.52 -27.01 -24.11
C THR A 10 8.43 -27.26 -23.07
N ARG A 11 8.82 -27.20 -21.81
CA ARG A 11 7.89 -27.11 -20.68
C ARG A 11 7.13 -25.79 -20.78
N SER A 12 5.84 -25.86 -21.11
CA SER A 12 4.92 -24.72 -21.05
C SER A 12 4.92 -24.09 -19.65
N PRO A 13 5.20 -22.78 -19.50
CA PRO A 13 4.87 -22.09 -18.27
C PRO A 13 3.39 -21.68 -18.33
N SER A 14 2.60 -22.23 -17.41
CA SER A 14 1.26 -21.72 -17.07
C SER A 14 1.41 -20.28 -16.58
N THR A 15 1.12 -19.29 -17.43
CA THR A 15 1.07 -17.88 -17.07
C THR A 15 -0.12 -17.64 -16.15
N ARG A 16 0.16 -17.59 -14.83
CA ARG A 16 -0.71 -16.95 -13.85
C ARG A 16 -0.81 -15.46 -14.21
N PRO A 17 -2.00 -14.84 -14.28
CA PRO A 17 -2.07 -13.38 -14.34
C PRO A 17 -1.61 -12.84 -12.98
N ALA A 18 -0.31 -12.53 -12.89
CA ALA A 18 0.24 -11.70 -11.85
C ALA A 18 -0.46 -10.34 -11.93
N GLY A 19 -0.88 -9.83 -10.76
CA GLY A 19 -1.60 -8.58 -10.62
C GLY A 19 -0.95 -7.46 -11.44
N THR A 20 -1.80 -6.67 -12.06
CA THR A 20 -1.43 -5.41 -12.69
C THR A 20 -0.85 -4.49 -11.61
N SER A 21 0.45 -4.60 -11.37
CA SER A 21 1.23 -3.53 -10.79
C SER A 21 1.11 -2.35 -11.73
N LYS A 22 0.22 -1.41 -11.43
CA LYS A 22 0.25 -0.07 -12.03
C LYS A 22 1.52 0.61 -11.55
N THR A 23 2.61 0.35 -12.26
CA THR A 23 3.75 1.25 -12.32
C THR A 23 3.35 2.39 -13.24
N THR A 24 2.83 3.47 -12.66
CA THR A 24 2.60 4.76 -13.34
C THR A 24 3.31 5.76 -12.43
N GLY A 25 4.54 6.18 -12.71
CA GLY A 25 4.90 6.98 -13.88
C GLY A 25 5.06 8.41 -13.36
N ALA A 26 6.29 8.82 -13.08
CA ALA A 26 6.61 10.15 -12.56
C ALA A 26 6.34 11.21 -13.64
N SER A 27 5.08 11.65 -13.75
CA SER A 27 4.68 12.76 -14.62
C SER A 27 4.85 14.07 -13.85
N SER A 28 5.84 14.86 -14.27
CA SER A 28 6.29 16.09 -13.64
C SER A 28 5.23 17.20 -13.68
N ASN A 29 4.36 17.24 -12.67
CA ASN A 29 3.54 18.40 -12.30
C ASN A 29 3.74 18.66 -10.80
N LYS A 30 4.38 19.77 -10.42
CA LYS A 30 4.76 20.06 -9.02
C LYS A 30 3.58 19.99 -8.03
N ALA A 31 2.38 20.43 -8.45
CA ALA A 31 1.16 20.38 -7.62
C ALA A 31 0.65 18.95 -7.39
N ALA A 32 0.60 18.13 -8.46
CA ALA A 32 0.24 16.71 -8.35
C ALA A 32 1.33 15.92 -7.58
N GLN A 33 2.60 16.29 -7.74
CA GLN A 33 3.70 15.70 -7.00
C GLN A 33 3.54 15.92 -5.49
N LEU A 34 3.14 17.12 -5.04
CA LEU A 34 2.91 17.39 -3.61
C LEU A 34 1.78 16.52 -3.03
N GLN A 35 0.69 16.34 -3.79
CA GLN A 35 -0.42 15.46 -3.42
C GLN A 35 0.04 14.00 -3.32
N THR A 36 0.74 13.48 -4.35
CA THR A 36 1.27 12.11 -4.33
C THR A 36 2.28 11.84 -3.22
N ASN A 37 3.09 12.83 -2.81
CA ASN A 37 3.99 12.70 -1.66
C ASN A 37 3.23 12.59 -0.34
N ALA A 38 2.19 13.40 -0.15
CA ALA A 38 1.35 13.35 1.04
C ALA A 38 0.57 12.03 1.11
N GLU A 39 0.03 11.56 -0.01
CA GLU A 39 -0.63 10.26 -0.11
C GLU A 39 0.32 9.09 0.18
N ALA A 40 1.52 9.11 -0.40
CA ALA A 40 2.55 8.11 -0.12
C ALA A 40 2.98 8.13 1.35
N TYR A 41 3.10 9.33 1.94
CA TYR A 41 3.39 9.52 3.36
C TYR A 41 2.30 8.87 4.23
N VAL A 42 1.03 9.15 3.95
CA VAL A 42 -0.12 8.58 4.67
C VAL A 42 -0.11 7.06 4.56
N LEU A 43 0.10 6.51 3.37
CA LEU A 43 0.12 5.06 3.15
C LEU A 43 1.25 4.37 3.94
N ALA A 44 2.44 4.98 3.95
CA ALA A 44 3.58 4.50 4.72
C ALA A 44 3.34 4.58 6.24
N ARG A 45 2.78 5.70 6.72
CA ARG A 45 2.43 5.88 8.13
C ARG A 45 1.35 4.90 8.58
N MET A 46 0.33 4.67 7.77
CA MET A 46 -0.73 3.68 8.04
C MET A 46 -0.19 2.26 8.12
N SER A 47 0.76 1.91 7.25
CA SER A 47 1.45 0.62 7.34
C SER A 47 2.23 0.49 8.66
N ALA A 48 2.93 1.55 9.08
CA ALA A 48 3.60 1.59 10.37
C ALA A 48 2.61 1.48 11.55
N ALA A 49 1.49 2.19 11.49
CA ALA A 49 0.43 2.14 12.50
C ALA A 49 -0.16 0.72 12.64
N HIS A 50 -0.36 0.01 11.53
CA HIS A 50 -0.78 -1.38 11.55
C HIS A 50 0.24 -2.29 12.28
N PHE A 51 1.54 -2.08 12.09
CA PHE A 51 2.54 -2.79 12.89
C PHE A 51 2.52 -2.39 14.37
N CYS A 52 2.28 -1.12 14.68
CA CYS A 52 2.12 -0.66 16.07
C CYS A 52 0.93 -1.35 16.75
N LEU A 53 -0.18 -1.57 16.04
CA LEU A 53 -1.32 -2.36 16.53
C LEU A 53 -0.92 -3.79 16.90
N LEU A 54 -0.16 -4.46 16.03
CA LEU A 54 0.32 -5.82 16.27
C LEU A 54 1.27 -5.92 17.47
N LEU A 55 1.98 -4.83 17.78
CA LEU A 55 2.83 -4.72 18.96
C LEU A 55 2.06 -4.30 20.23
N GLY A 56 0.73 -4.15 20.15
CA GLY A 56 -0.12 -3.72 21.28
C GLY A 56 -0.05 -2.23 21.60
N LYS A 57 0.56 -1.42 20.72
CA LYS A 57 0.70 0.02 20.90
C LYS A 57 -0.50 0.78 20.33
N THR A 58 -1.63 0.67 21.00
CA THR A 58 -2.90 1.29 20.56
C THR A 58 -2.83 2.83 20.58
N LYS A 59 -2.27 3.44 21.63
CA LYS A 59 -2.14 4.90 21.74
C LYS A 59 -1.32 5.55 20.62
N GLU A 60 -0.20 4.92 20.23
CA GLU A 60 0.61 5.43 19.10
C GLU A 60 -0.14 5.29 17.78
N THR A 61 -0.95 4.24 17.64
CA THR A 61 -1.78 4.01 16.45
C THR A 61 -2.87 5.09 16.33
N GLU A 62 -3.56 5.40 17.41
CA GLU A 62 -4.60 6.46 17.46
C GLU A 62 -4.02 7.81 17.03
N SER A 63 -2.89 8.23 17.63
CA SER A 63 -2.21 9.47 17.24
C SER A 63 -1.80 9.47 15.77
N THR A 64 -1.27 8.36 15.28
CA THR A 64 -0.88 8.23 13.86
C THR A 64 -2.09 8.30 12.93
N MET A 65 -3.23 7.76 13.34
CA MET A 65 -4.49 7.83 12.58
C MET A 65 -5.01 9.26 12.50
N ASP A 66 -5.01 10.01 13.61
CA ASP A 66 -5.43 11.42 13.64
C ASP A 66 -4.54 12.30 12.75
N GLU A 67 -3.22 12.11 12.81
CA GLU A 67 -2.27 12.81 11.95
C GLU A 67 -2.54 12.56 10.46
N CYS A 68 -2.75 11.30 10.11
CA CYS A 68 -3.05 10.93 8.72
C CYS A 68 -4.39 11.49 8.26
N TRP A 69 -5.40 11.47 9.12
CA TRP A 69 -6.71 12.04 8.81
C TRP A 69 -6.62 13.54 8.53
N ALA A 70 -5.88 14.28 9.37
CA ALA A 70 -5.65 15.71 9.17
C ALA A 70 -4.90 16.03 7.86
N ILE A 71 -4.06 15.11 7.38
CA ILE A 71 -3.40 15.25 6.07
C ILE A 71 -4.39 14.96 4.94
N ILE A 72 -5.15 13.87 5.03
CA ILE A 72 -6.16 13.47 4.01
C ILE A 72 -7.22 14.57 3.84
N ASP A 73 -7.67 15.19 4.93
CA ASP A 73 -8.70 16.23 4.92
C ASP A 73 -8.25 17.52 4.20
N LYS A 74 -6.95 17.82 4.24
CA LYS A 74 -6.35 18.99 3.55
C LYS A 74 -6.12 18.77 2.06
N LEU A 75 -6.23 17.53 1.57
CA LEU A 75 -6.00 17.20 0.16
C LEU A 75 -7.32 17.34 -0.61
N ASP A 76 -7.31 18.20 -1.64
CA ASP A 76 -8.46 18.46 -2.53
C ASP A 76 -8.95 17.19 -3.25
N SER A 77 -8.00 16.35 -3.66
CA SER A 77 -8.27 15.05 -4.29
C SER A 77 -7.33 14.00 -3.70
N VAL A 78 -7.91 12.86 -3.29
CA VAL A 78 -7.17 11.71 -2.74
C VAL A 78 -7.58 10.45 -3.49
N ASP A 79 -6.59 9.65 -3.87
CA ASP A 79 -6.80 8.36 -4.50
C ASP A 79 -7.63 7.45 -3.60
N THR A 80 -8.60 6.78 -4.21
CA THR A 80 -9.54 5.91 -3.49
C THR A 80 -8.81 4.76 -2.80
N SER A 81 -7.67 4.30 -3.34
CA SER A 81 -6.86 3.23 -2.74
C SER A 81 -6.22 3.68 -1.42
N VAL A 82 -5.77 4.93 -1.33
CA VAL A 82 -5.17 5.51 -0.11
C VAL A 82 -6.23 5.61 0.98
N ARG A 83 -7.39 6.15 0.64
CA ARG A 83 -8.53 6.27 1.55
C ARG A 83 -9.06 4.90 2.00
N SER A 84 -9.09 3.92 1.10
CA SER A 84 -9.44 2.53 1.44
C SER A 84 -8.42 1.92 2.42
N GLY A 85 -7.13 2.13 2.18
CA GLY A 85 -6.05 1.70 3.07
C GLY A 85 -6.18 2.27 4.48
N PHE A 86 -6.47 3.58 4.59
CA PHE A 86 -6.75 4.25 5.86
C PHE A 86 -7.86 3.54 6.64
N TYR A 87 -9.03 3.34 6.03
CA TYR A 87 -10.17 2.74 6.73
C TYR A 87 -9.97 1.27 7.12
N ARG A 88 -9.15 0.52 6.36
CA ARG A 88 -8.81 -0.86 6.75
C ARG A 88 -8.05 -0.89 8.09
N VAL A 89 -7.02 -0.06 8.22
CA VAL A 89 -6.24 0.03 9.46
C VAL A 89 -7.10 0.57 10.61
N SER A 90 -7.99 1.53 10.33
CA SER A 90 -8.95 2.01 11.34
C SER A 90 -9.87 0.91 11.84
N ALA A 91 -10.40 0.07 10.94
CA ALA A 91 -11.25 -1.06 11.33
C ALA A 91 -10.48 -2.07 12.19
N ASP A 92 -9.22 -2.37 11.83
CA ASP A 92 -8.35 -3.21 12.65
C ASP A 92 -8.11 -2.60 14.05
N TYR A 93 -7.90 -1.28 14.13
CA TYR A 93 -7.75 -0.58 15.41
C TYR A 93 -8.97 -0.76 16.32
N PHE A 94 -10.18 -0.53 15.80
CA PHE A 94 -11.40 -0.68 16.59
C PHE A 94 -11.64 -2.13 17.02
N LYS A 95 -11.29 -3.12 16.18
CA LYS A 95 -11.35 -4.54 16.56
C LYS A 95 -10.41 -4.89 17.71
N VAL A 96 -9.21 -4.31 17.73
CA VAL A 96 -8.21 -4.56 18.79
C VAL A 96 -8.56 -3.79 20.07
N CYS A 97 -9.09 -2.57 19.97
CA CYS A 97 -9.43 -1.73 21.13
C CYS A 97 -10.71 -2.17 21.84
N PHE A 98 -11.69 -2.73 21.11
CA PHE A 98 -12.93 -3.25 21.67
C PHE A 98 -13.02 -4.76 21.44
N PRO A 99 -12.21 -5.56 22.14
CA PRO A 99 -12.38 -7.01 22.12
C PRO A 99 -13.72 -7.34 22.81
N CYS A 100 -14.64 -7.92 22.05
CA CYS A 100 -15.88 -8.51 22.57
C CYS A 100 -15.57 -9.73 23.43
#